data_AF-A0A820LHT6-F1
#
_entry.id   AF-A0A820LHT6-F1
#
_cell.length_a   1.000
_cell.length_b   1.000
_cell.length_c   1.000
_cell.angle_alpha   90.00
_cell.angle_beta   90.00
_cell.angle_gamma   90.00
#
_symmetry.space_group_name_H-M   'P 1'
#
loop_
_entity.id
_entity.type
_entity.pdbx_description
1 polymer ?
#
loop_
_entity_poly.entity_id
_entity_poly.type
_entity_poly.pdbx_seq_one_letter_code
_entity_poly.pdbx_strand_id
1 'polypeptide(L)'
;MVVLSLSPTIGTPNVQIGQTTEDEHDKISNLRDRTFSTGLWSSRHYRYYKWYGPHQIFLSFNSRSMTVTGSGQDDIGIFDIEGIYSYRNRRIGLRKIYRSDKFDELTKSEHEIIIQLIWNDKAKQFQGKWYDDTKSSKEKGVFELTHDDELSQCGFEKV
;
A
#
# COMPACT_ATOMS: atom_id res chain seq x y z
N MET A 1 65.65 21.78 43.94
CA MET A 1 65.57 21.04 42.66
C MET A 1 64.27 20.24 42.70
N VAL A 2 63.41 20.36 41.67
CA VAL A 2 62.10 19.70 41.44
C VAL A 2 60.99 20.13 42.45
N VAL A 3 60.05 21.05 42.21
CA VAL A 3 58.96 21.28 41.20
C VAL A 3 57.87 20.20 41.18
N LEU A 4 56.60 20.63 41.40
CA LEU A 4 55.27 20.15 40.93
C LEU A 4 54.22 20.42 42.04
N SER A 5 53.43 21.50 42.09
CA SER A 5 52.41 22.12 41.21
C SER A 5 51.04 21.43 41.18
N LEU A 6 50.02 22.15 41.72
CA LEU A 6 48.63 22.35 41.24
C LEU A 6 47.69 21.10 41.22
N SER A 7 46.41 21.14 41.60
CA SER A 7 45.38 22.18 41.53
C SER A 7 44.08 21.75 42.27
N PRO A 8 43.09 22.65 42.44
CA PRO A 8 41.88 22.45 43.24
C PRO A 8 40.72 21.77 42.49
N THR A 9 39.87 21.06 43.23
CA THR A 9 38.62 20.45 42.74
C THR A 9 37.57 21.54 42.52
N ILE A 10 37.35 21.91 41.25
CA ILE A 10 36.23 22.73 40.80
C ILE A 10 35.00 21.81 40.68
N GLY A 11 33.98 22.08 41.49
CA GLY A 11 32.65 21.47 41.33
C GLY A 11 31.98 22.02 40.07
N THR A 12 31.62 21.12 39.16
CA THR A 12 30.82 21.43 37.98
C THR A 12 29.35 21.67 38.35
N PRO A 13 28.69 22.69 37.78
CA PRO A 13 27.25 22.85 37.89
C PRO A 13 26.52 21.82 37.00
N ASN A 14 25.52 21.19 37.59
CA ASN A 14 24.63 20.23 36.95
C ASN A 14 23.69 20.98 35.99
N VAL A 15 24.01 20.99 34.71
CA VAL A 15 23.12 21.49 33.65
C VAL A 15 22.13 20.38 33.31
N GLN A 16 20.90 20.49 33.81
CA GLN A 16 19.78 19.71 33.30
C GLN A 16 19.46 20.18 31.89
N ILE A 17 19.95 19.44 30.90
CA ILE A 17 19.51 19.51 29.51
C ILE A 17 18.08 19.00 29.48
N GLY A 18 17.14 19.88 29.17
CA GLY A 18 15.75 19.52 28.91
C GLY A 18 15.70 18.44 27.83
N GLN A 19 15.20 17.26 28.20
CA GLN A 19 14.79 16.24 27.24
C GLN A 19 13.55 16.77 26.53
N THR A 20 13.77 17.45 25.41
CA THR A 20 12.71 17.67 24.41
C THR A 20 12.31 16.29 23.91
N THR A 21 11.13 15.85 24.31
CA THR A 21 10.54 14.56 23.97
C THR A 21 10.41 14.41 22.45
N GLU A 22 11.17 13.48 21.88
CA GLU A 22 11.02 13.01 20.49
C GLU A 22 9.63 12.41 20.20
N ASP A 23 8.77 12.27 21.21
CA ASP A 23 7.43 11.66 21.13
C ASP A 23 6.32 12.53 20.50
N GLU A 24 6.51 13.83 20.28
CA GLU A 24 5.46 14.68 19.70
C GLU A 24 5.51 14.82 18.17
N HIS A 25 6.66 14.57 17.54
CA HIS A 25 6.79 14.69 16.09
C HIS A 25 6.20 13.49 15.32
N ASP A 26 6.07 12.33 15.98
CA ASP A 26 5.46 11.11 15.43
C ASP A 26 3.92 11.06 15.59
N LYS A 27 3.33 11.92 16.41
CA LYS A 27 1.86 11.99 16.57
C LYS A 27 1.17 12.82 15.50
N ILE A 28 1.85 13.81 14.90
CA ILE A 28 1.25 14.72 13.90
C ILE A 28 1.33 14.14 12.48
N SER A 29 2.28 13.25 12.19
CA SER A 29 2.40 12.56 10.90
C SER A 29 1.35 11.46 10.69
N ASN A 30 0.73 10.97 11.76
CA ASN A 30 -0.22 9.85 11.74
C ASN A 30 -1.66 10.19 11.29
N LEU A 31 -1.96 11.45 10.95
CA LEU A 31 -3.32 11.90 10.64
C LEU A 31 -3.57 12.35 9.19
N ARG A 32 -2.54 12.50 8.34
CA ARG A 32 -2.69 13.33 7.12
C ARG A 32 -2.71 12.67 5.77
N ASP A 33 -2.65 11.34 5.65
CA ASP A 33 -2.78 10.73 4.32
C ASP A 33 -3.47 9.35 4.33
N ARG A 34 -4.76 9.32 4.70
CA ARG A 34 -5.63 8.13 4.58
C ARG A 34 -6.07 7.87 3.13
N THR A 35 -5.15 8.06 2.18
CA THR A 35 -5.39 7.88 0.76
C THR A 35 -5.79 6.44 0.41
N PHE A 36 -5.28 5.46 1.16
CA PHE A 36 -5.66 4.06 1.04
C PHE A 36 -6.33 3.58 2.33
N SER A 37 -7.44 2.86 2.20
CA SER A 37 -8.19 2.30 3.31
C SER A 37 -8.78 0.94 2.95
N THR A 38 -9.08 0.14 3.98
CA THR A 38 -9.79 -1.13 3.83
C THR A 38 -11.20 -0.86 3.31
N GLY A 39 -11.62 -1.58 2.28
CA GLY A 39 -12.95 -1.42 1.72
C GLY A 39 -13.12 -2.07 0.36
N LEU A 40 -14.23 -1.71 -0.29
CA LEU A 40 -14.49 -2.05 -1.67
C LEU A 40 -13.84 -1.01 -2.59
N TRP A 41 -13.26 -1.51 -3.66
CA TRP A 41 -12.62 -0.71 -4.68
C TRP A 41 -13.11 -1.15 -6.05
N SER A 42 -13.30 -0.17 -6.92
CA SER A 42 -13.60 -0.37 -8.33
C SER A 42 -12.30 -0.40 -9.13
N SER A 43 -12.07 -1.48 -9.87
CA SER A 43 -10.87 -1.68 -10.68
C SER A 43 -11.19 -1.74 -12.16
N ARG A 44 -10.36 -1.12 -13.00
CA ARG A 44 -10.43 -1.27 -14.47
C ARG A 44 -9.06 -1.23 -15.09
N HIS A 45 -8.90 -1.90 -16.23
CA HIS A 45 -7.64 -1.92 -16.94
C HIS A 45 -7.83 -1.74 -18.44
N TYR A 46 -6.84 -1.11 -19.07
CA TYR A 46 -6.82 -0.86 -20.51
C TYR A 46 -5.91 -1.88 -21.19
N ARG A 47 -6.46 -2.62 -22.15
CA ARG A 47 -5.75 -3.64 -22.95
C ARG A 47 -6.30 -3.65 -24.37
N TYR A 48 -5.42 -3.81 -25.36
CA TYR A 48 -5.81 -3.90 -26.79
C TYR A 48 -6.81 -2.81 -27.22
N TYR A 49 -6.53 -1.56 -26.86
CA TYR A 49 -7.36 -0.39 -27.18
C TYR A 49 -8.77 -0.39 -26.58
N LYS A 50 -9.00 -1.19 -25.53
CA LYS A 50 -10.30 -1.32 -24.86
C LYS A 50 -10.15 -1.30 -23.34
N TRP A 51 -11.11 -0.68 -22.64
CA TRP A 51 -11.26 -0.78 -21.20
C TRP A 51 -12.03 -2.03 -20.80
N TYR A 52 -11.53 -2.72 -19.77
CA TYR A 52 -12.16 -3.87 -19.11
C TYR A 52 -12.47 -3.49 -17.66
N GLY A 53 -13.65 -3.88 -17.18
CA GLY A 53 -14.25 -3.41 -15.92
C GLY A 53 -15.25 -2.26 -16.12
N PRO A 54 -15.71 -1.62 -15.04
CA PRO A 54 -15.23 -1.79 -13.66
C PRO A 54 -15.56 -3.16 -13.06
N HIS A 55 -14.61 -3.70 -12.30
CA HIS A 55 -14.76 -4.91 -11.50
C HIS A 55 -14.56 -4.55 -10.03
N GLN A 56 -15.49 -4.97 -9.17
CA GLN A 56 -15.38 -4.73 -7.73
C GLN A 56 -14.40 -5.72 -7.10
N ILE A 57 -13.52 -5.19 -6.27
CA ILE A 57 -12.57 -5.96 -5.47
C ILE A 57 -12.60 -5.48 -4.03
N PHE A 58 -12.42 -6.40 -3.09
CA PHE A 58 -12.25 -6.05 -1.69
C PHE A 58 -10.75 -6.00 -1.36
N LEU A 59 -10.31 -4.91 -0.75
CA LEU A 59 -8.94 -4.75 -0.27
C LEU A 59 -8.94 -4.49 1.23
N SER A 60 -8.14 -5.27 1.96
CA SER A 60 -7.84 -5.13 3.38
C SER A 60 -6.43 -4.56 3.55
N PHE A 61 -6.34 -3.49 4.33
CA PHE A 61 -5.09 -2.81 4.62
C PHE A 61 -4.65 -3.04 6.07
N ASN A 62 -3.44 -3.56 6.24
CA ASN A 62 -2.78 -3.63 7.55
C ASN A 62 -1.77 -2.48 7.67
N SER A 63 -2.10 -1.46 8.46
CA SER A 63 -1.26 -0.27 8.64
C SER A 63 0.05 -0.53 9.38
N ARG A 64 0.18 -1.62 10.14
CA ARG A 64 1.42 -1.95 10.86
C ARG A 64 2.48 -2.52 9.94
N SER A 65 2.08 -3.43 9.05
CA SER A 65 2.98 -4.08 8.09
C SER A 65 2.99 -3.39 6.72
N MET A 66 2.11 -2.40 6.51
CA MET A 66 1.87 -1.76 5.22
C MET A 66 1.46 -2.74 4.11
N THR A 67 0.91 -3.89 4.49
CA THR A 67 0.50 -4.93 3.56
C THR A 67 -0.95 -4.76 3.15
N VAL A 68 -1.22 -5.10 1.90
CA VAL A 68 -2.56 -5.12 1.31
C VAL A 68 -2.88 -6.56 0.97
N THR A 69 -4.03 -7.04 1.42
CA THR A 69 -4.57 -8.33 0.97
C THR A 69 -5.97 -8.12 0.41
N GLY A 70 -6.48 -9.04 -0.38
CA GLY A 70 -7.81 -8.87 -0.94
C GLY A 70 -8.23 -10.01 -1.83
N SER A 71 -9.40 -9.88 -2.41
CA SER A 71 -9.90 -10.80 -3.42
C SER A 71 -10.94 -10.12 -4.30
N GLY A 72 -11.23 -10.74 -5.42
CA GLY A 72 -12.27 -10.28 -6.32
C GLY A 72 -12.50 -11.26 -7.45
N GLN A 73 -13.32 -10.83 -8.40
CA GLN A 73 -13.61 -11.58 -9.62
C GLN A 73 -13.67 -10.61 -10.80
N ASP A 74 -13.18 -11.05 -11.96
CA ASP A 74 -13.28 -10.33 -13.22
C ASP A 74 -13.59 -11.29 -14.38
N ASP A 75 -13.41 -10.79 -15.60
CA ASP A 75 -13.64 -11.53 -16.85
C ASP A 75 -12.73 -12.76 -17.00
N ILE A 76 -11.58 -12.82 -16.31
CA ILE A 76 -10.64 -13.95 -16.35
C ILE A 76 -11.04 -15.00 -15.29
N GLY A 77 -11.39 -14.56 -14.08
CA GLY A 77 -11.81 -15.48 -13.03
C GLY A 77 -11.78 -14.89 -11.62
N ILE A 78 -11.83 -15.77 -10.63
CA ILE A 78 -11.69 -15.42 -9.22
C ILE A 78 -10.19 -15.36 -8.88
N PHE A 79 -9.82 -14.37 -8.08
CA PHE A 79 -8.42 -14.14 -7.73
C PHE A 79 -8.26 -13.63 -6.30
N ASP A 80 -7.07 -13.85 -5.78
CA ASP A 80 -6.57 -13.27 -4.55
C ASP A 80 -5.60 -12.12 -4.86
N ILE A 81 -5.47 -11.18 -3.91
CA ILE A 81 -4.58 -10.04 -4.00
C ILE A 81 -3.63 -10.04 -2.80
N GLU A 82 -2.35 -9.86 -3.09
CA GLU A 82 -1.32 -9.54 -2.11
C GLU A 82 -0.57 -8.29 -2.54
N GLY A 83 -0.11 -7.46 -1.62
CA GLY A 83 0.55 -6.23 -1.99
C GLY A 83 1.17 -5.45 -0.85
N ILE A 84 1.80 -4.35 -1.22
CA ILE A 84 2.45 -3.41 -0.31
C ILE A 84 2.03 -2.00 -0.70
N TYR A 85 1.66 -1.21 0.30
CA TYR A 85 1.39 0.21 0.16
C TYR A 85 2.51 1.03 0.81
N SER A 86 2.83 2.19 0.28
CA SER A 86 3.81 3.10 0.88
C SER A 86 3.24 4.51 0.99
N TYR A 87 3.00 4.96 2.22
CA TYR A 87 2.56 6.33 2.50
C TYR A 87 3.55 7.37 1.95
N ARG A 88 4.85 7.08 2.01
CA ARG A 88 5.91 8.02 1.64
C ARG A 88 5.80 8.50 0.20
N ASN A 89 5.47 7.59 -0.71
CA ASN A 89 5.38 7.89 -2.14
C ASN A 89 3.96 7.72 -2.70
N ARG A 90 3.00 7.38 -1.85
CA ARG A 90 1.60 7.11 -2.19
C ARG A 90 1.50 6.12 -3.35
N ARG A 91 2.31 5.07 -3.29
CA ARG A 91 2.33 3.97 -4.28
C ARG A 91 1.80 2.69 -3.65
N ILE A 92 1.15 1.89 -4.49
CA ILE A 92 0.68 0.56 -4.15
C ILE A 92 1.18 -0.42 -5.21
N GLY A 93 1.82 -1.50 -4.76
CA GLY A 93 2.17 -2.65 -5.58
C GLY A 93 1.24 -3.80 -5.21
N LEU A 94 0.52 -4.33 -6.19
CA LEU A 94 -0.37 -5.47 -6.02
C LEU A 94 0.07 -6.63 -6.91
N ARG A 95 -0.20 -7.83 -6.41
CA ARG A 95 0.02 -9.11 -7.06
C ARG A 95 -1.32 -9.82 -7.06
N LYS A 96 -1.87 -10.02 -8.24
CA LYS A 96 -3.18 -10.62 -8.47
C LYS A 96 -2.98 -12.05 -8.95
N ILE A 97 -3.45 -13.01 -8.17
CA ILE A 97 -3.17 -14.44 -8.35
C ILE A 97 -4.51 -15.13 -8.63
N TYR A 98 -4.69 -15.66 -9.83
CA TYR A 98 -5.94 -16.34 -10.20
C TYR A 98 -5.99 -17.75 -9.63
N ARG A 99 -7.15 -18.11 -9.07
CA ARG A 99 -7.39 -19.47 -8.56
C ARG A 99 -7.56 -20.42 -9.75
N SER A 100 -6.90 -21.59 -9.68
CA SER A 100 -6.86 -22.55 -10.78
C SER A 100 -8.13 -23.42 -10.90
N ASP A 101 -9.20 -23.14 -10.16
CA ASP A 101 -10.40 -23.98 -10.12
C ASP A 101 -11.17 -24.07 -11.46
N LYS A 102 -10.85 -23.20 -12.43
CA LYS A 102 -11.40 -23.21 -13.79
C LYS A 102 -10.39 -23.55 -14.90
N PHE A 103 -9.12 -23.74 -14.58
CA PHE A 103 -8.10 -24.07 -15.58
C PHE A 103 -7.81 -25.56 -15.56
N ASP A 104 -7.98 -26.21 -16.71
CA ASP A 104 -7.64 -27.62 -16.94
C ASP A 104 -6.26 -27.95 -16.36
N GLU A 105 -6.10 -29.16 -15.80
CA GLU A 105 -4.92 -29.58 -15.01
C GLU A 105 -3.57 -29.44 -15.74
N LEU A 106 -3.60 -29.27 -17.06
CA LEU A 106 -2.45 -29.07 -17.94
C LEU A 106 -1.94 -27.61 -18.00
N THR A 107 -2.66 -26.66 -17.40
CA THR A 107 -2.32 -25.23 -17.33
C THR A 107 -2.22 -24.69 -15.90
N LYS A 108 -1.78 -25.53 -14.95
CA LYS A 108 -1.49 -25.18 -13.54
C LYS A 108 -0.34 -24.17 -13.34
N SER A 109 0.00 -23.37 -14.33
CA SER A 109 0.80 -22.16 -14.07
C SER A 109 -0.15 -21.16 -13.41
N GLU A 110 0.05 -20.87 -12.13
CA GLU A 110 -0.62 -19.78 -11.42
C GLU A 110 -0.51 -18.53 -12.29
N HIS A 111 -1.62 -18.10 -12.89
CA HIS A 111 -1.62 -16.89 -13.71
C HIS A 111 -1.55 -15.73 -12.75
N GLU A 112 -0.44 -15.00 -12.79
CA GLU A 112 -0.20 -13.87 -11.93
C GLU A 112 -0.10 -12.57 -12.75
N ILE A 113 -0.67 -11.50 -12.19
CA ILE A 113 -0.59 -10.15 -12.72
C ILE A 113 0.03 -9.24 -11.67
N ILE A 114 1.09 -8.52 -12.06
CA ILE A 114 1.71 -7.47 -11.24
C ILE A 114 1.07 -6.13 -11.60
N ILE A 115 0.70 -5.35 -10.60
CA ILE A 115 0.08 -4.04 -10.75
C ILE A 115 0.86 -3.03 -9.91
N GLN A 116 1.27 -1.91 -10.51
CA GLN A 116 1.99 -0.83 -9.82
C GLN A 116 1.26 0.48 -10.05
N LEU A 117 0.73 1.07 -8.98
CA LEU A 117 -0.06 2.29 -9.05
C LEU A 117 0.52 3.38 -8.17
N ILE A 118 0.25 4.62 -8.55
CA ILE A 118 0.49 5.82 -7.77
C ILE A 118 -0.83 6.57 -7.58
N TRP A 119 -1.01 7.20 -6.43
CA TRP A 119 -2.15 8.05 -6.18
C TRP A 119 -2.16 9.28 -7.08
N ASN A 120 -3.29 9.54 -7.73
CA ASN A 120 -3.55 10.75 -8.49
C ASN A 120 -4.46 11.69 -7.69
N ASP A 121 -3.88 12.76 -7.13
CA ASP A 121 -4.60 13.73 -6.30
C ASP A 121 -5.75 14.46 -7.01
N LYS A 122 -5.66 14.63 -8.33
CA LYS A 122 -6.67 15.33 -9.13
C LYS A 122 -7.88 14.44 -9.40
N ALA A 123 -7.62 13.18 -9.73
CA ALA A 123 -8.65 12.21 -10.07
C ALA A 123 -9.19 11.44 -8.85
N LYS A 124 -8.52 11.56 -7.68
CA LYS A 124 -8.86 10.83 -6.44
C LYS A 124 -8.90 9.31 -6.63
N GLN A 125 -7.93 8.80 -7.37
CA GLN A 125 -7.81 7.37 -7.67
C GLN A 125 -6.34 6.98 -7.80
N PHE A 126 -6.04 5.70 -7.62
CA PHE A 126 -4.76 5.13 -8.00
C PHE A 126 -4.73 4.85 -9.50
N GLN A 127 -3.61 5.18 -10.13
CA GLN A 127 -3.37 4.96 -11.56
C GLN A 127 -1.96 4.45 -11.79
N GLY A 128 -1.79 3.58 -12.78
CA GLY A 128 -0.47 3.08 -13.13
C GLY A 128 -0.49 1.99 -14.16
N LYS A 129 0.42 1.03 -14.02
CA LYS A 129 0.68 0.00 -15.03
C LYS A 129 0.43 -1.39 -14.47
N TRP A 130 0.18 -2.33 -15.38
CA TRP A 130 0.11 -3.75 -15.06
C TRP A 130 0.94 -4.58 -16.03
N TYR A 131 1.36 -5.76 -15.56
CA TYR A 131 2.29 -6.67 -16.22
C TYR A 131 1.79 -8.11 -16.06
N ASP A 132 1.89 -8.90 -17.13
CA ASP A 132 1.70 -10.35 -17.03
C ASP A 132 2.98 -10.99 -16.47
N ASP A 133 2.87 -11.83 -15.45
CA ASP A 133 3.99 -12.53 -14.80
C ASP A 133 4.69 -13.58 -15.71
N THR A 134 4.24 -13.74 -16.96
CA THR A 134 4.86 -14.66 -17.91
C THR A 134 6.20 -14.12 -18.42
N LYS A 135 7.25 -14.15 -17.59
CA LYS A 135 8.68 -14.02 -17.93
C LYS A 135 9.11 -12.76 -18.71
N SER A 136 8.18 -11.84 -18.97
CA SER A 136 8.41 -10.65 -19.77
C SER A 136 7.85 -9.48 -18.96
N SER A 137 8.73 -8.65 -18.41
CA SER A 137 8.41 -7.38 -17.74
C SER A 137 7.86 -6.33 -18.70
N LYS A 138 7.16 -6.75 -19.76
CA LYS A 138 6.56 -5.88 -20.76
C LYS A 138 5.27 -5.35 -20.17
N GLU A 139 5.27 -4.03 -19.98
CA GLU A 139 4.06 -3.26 -19.67
C GLU A 139 2.93 -3.66 -20.63
N LYS A 140 1.76 -3.96 -20.08
CA LYS A 140 0.59 -4.39 -20.86
C LYS A 140 -0.44 -3.30 -21.06
N GLY A 141 -0.50 -2.33 -20.14
CA GLY A 141 -1.39 -1.19 -20.27
C GLY A 141 -1.57 -0.41 -18.99
N VAL A 142 -2.66 0.34 -18.93
CA VAL A 142 -3.03 1.20 -17.79
C VAL A 142 -3.94 0.43 -16.85
N PHE A 143 -3.77 0.64 -15.55
CA PHE A 143 -4.65 0.13 -14.51
C PHE A 143 -5.12 1.27 -13.61
N GLU A 144 -6.38 1.23 -13.21
CA GLU A 144 -6.99 2.22 -12.35
C GLU A 144 -7.75 1.55 -11.21
N LEU A 145 -7.65 2.17 -10.03
CA LEU A 145 -8.27 1.69 -8.81
C LEU A 145 -8.87 2.87 -8.04
N THR A 146 -10.19 2.83 -7.85
CA THR A 146 -10.98 3.92 -7.24
C THR A 146 -11.73 3.38 -6.03
N HIS A 147 -11.73 4.11 -4.91
CA HIS A 147 -12.42 3.67 -3.70
C HIS A 147 -13.94 3.82 -3.88
N ASP A 148 -14.72 2.79 -3.55
CA ASP A 148 -16.18 2.87 -3.54
C ASP A 148 -16.65 3.46 -2.21
N ASP A 149 -16.73 4.80 -2.15
CA ASP A 149 -17.25 5.51 -0.96
C ASP A 149 -18.75 5.27 -0.74
N GLU A 150 -19.50 4.87 -1.79
CA GLU A 150 -20.97 4.73 -1.73
C GLU A 150 -21.44 3.58 -0.83
N LEU A 151 -20.61 2.56 -0.59
CA LEU A 151 -20.97 1.42 0.29
C LEU A 151 -20.48 1.59 1.73
N SER A 152 -19.61 2.57 2.01
CA SER A 152 -19.14 2.87 3.36
C SER A 152 -20.18 3.60 4.21
N GLN A 153 -21.27 4.09 3.61
CA GLN A 153 -22.40 4.72 4.31
C GLN A 153 -23.54 3.73 4.64
N CYS A 154 -23.52 2.51 4.09
CA CYS A 154 -24.49 1.49 4.45
C CYS A 154 -23.99 0.80 5.73
N GLY A 155 -24.37 1.37 6.87
CA GLY A 155 -23.99 0.91 8.19
C GLY A 155 -24.23 -0.58 8.36
N PHE A 156 -23.15 -1.36 8.46
CA PHE A 156 -23.18 -2.60 9.22
C PHE A 156 -23.38 -2.22 10.69
N GLU A 157 -24.63 -1.97 11.08
CA GLU A 157 -25.05 -2.22 12.45
C GLU A 157 -24.71 -3.68 12.74
N LYS A 158 -23.69 -3.88 13.58
CA LYS A 158 -23.41 -5.18 14.18
C LYS A 158 -24.69 -5.63 14.89
N VAL A 159 -25.28 -6.71 14.39
CA VAL A 159 -26.24 -7.54 15.14
C VAL A 159 -25.47 -8.34 16.17
#